data_AF-A0AAP9HDM0-F1
#
_entry.id   AF-A0AAP9HDM0-F1
#
_cell.length_a   1.000
_cell.length_b   1.000
_cell.length_c   1.000
_cell.angle_alpha   90.00
_cell.angle_beta   90.00
_cell.angle_gamma   90.00
#
_symmetry.space_group_name_H-M   'P 1'
#
loop_
_entity.id
_entity.type
_entity.pdbx_description
1 polymer ?
#
loop_
_entity_poly.entity_id
_entity_poly.type
_entity_poly.pdbx_seq_one_letter_code
_entity_poly.pdbx_strand_id
1 'polypeptide(L)'
;MAKNNKDVVTEDKVTFRVCDACLGVNLKTLIPKLKKKAPNAEFIIGCQSYCGPGRTQTFTLVNSRICIADTEVELMPLVDEKLRDRMSAEDEEKYRKRLERRLERTFYFIVPENTSIKIGEEIDISSNGVIARKAGKSYLDELIIEGQVNNTTPGTYDIIYKINIDGKEHKRTRTITVTDENS
;
A
#
# COMPACT_ATOMS: atom_id res chain seq x y z
N MET A 1 6.25 35.60 27.18
CA MET A 1 6.43 35.83 25.74
C MET A 1 6.74 34.50 25.07
N ALA A 2 5.73 33.78 24.61
CA ALA A 2 5.92 32.51 23.90
C ALA A 2 6.39 32.85 22.48
N LYS A 3 7.66 32.51 22.17
CA LYS A 3 8.16 32.60 20.80
C LYS A 3 7.45 31.52 19.99
N ASN A 4 6.41 31.89 19.26
CA ASN A 4 5.82 31.04 18.22
C ASN A 4 6.92 30.77 17.18
N ASN A 5 7.49 29.57 17.25
CA ASN A 5 8.56 29.14 16.37
C ASN A 5 7.91 28.84 15.01
N LYS A 6 8.11 29.72 14.02
CA LYS A 6 7.48 29.66 12.69
C LYS A 6 7.84 28.40 11.87
N ASP A 7 8.64 27.50 12.43
CA ASP A 7 9.22 26.33 11.75
C ASP A 7 8.55 24.99 12.13
N VAL A 8 7.52 24.99 12.99
CA VAL A 8 6.84 23.76 13.42
C VAL A 8 5.53 23.61 12.66
N VAL A 9 5.48 22.63 11.76
CA VAL A 9 4.27 22.29 10.99
C VAL A 9 3.38 21.41 11.87
N THR A 10 2.20 21.92 12.25
CA THR A 10 1.29 21.25 13.20
C THR A 10 -0.04 20.81 12.58
N GLU A 11 -0.42 21.36 11.43
CA GLU A 11 -1.76 21.16 10.84
C GLU A 11 -1.78 20.24 9.60
N ASP A 12 -0.66 20.11 8.89
CA ASP A 12 -0.58 19.31 7.65
C ASP A 12 -0.23 17.84 7.94
N LYS A 13 -0.89 16.89 7.25
CA LYS A 13 -0.55 15.45 7.32
C LYS A 13 0.80 15.20 6.66
N VAL A 14 1.87 15.26 7.44
CA VAL A 14 3.24 14.98 7.00
C VAL A 14 3.55 13.50 7.18
N THR A 15 4.18 12.89 6.18
CA THR A 15 4.71 11.53 6.25
C THR A 15 6.23 11.56 6.14
N PHE A 16 6.92 11.02 7.14
CA PHE A 16 8.35 10.76 7.09
C PHE A 16 8.59 9.28 6.83
N ARG A 17 9.42 8.97 5.83
CA ARG A 17 9.96 7.61 5.65
C ARG A 17 11.43 7.57 6.00
N VAL A 18 11.80 6.62 6.84
CA VAL A 18 13.18 6.44 7.31
C VAL A 18 13.58 4.97 7.16
N CYS A 19 14.84 4.74 6.80
CA CYS A 19 15.37 3.41 6.62
C CYS A 19 16.09 2.94 7.89
N ASP A 20 15.74 1.75 8.37
CA ASP A 20 16.36 1.07 9.51
C ASP A 20 17.56 0.20 9.12
N ALA A 21 17.68 -0.16 7.85
CA ALA A 21 18.75 -1.01 7.32
C ALA A 21 19.98 -0.24 6.80
N CYS A 22 19.88 1.09 6.63
CA CYS A 22 20.95 1.90 6.02
C CYS A 22 22.01 2.32 7.04
N LEU A 23 23.30 2.12 6.71
CA LEU A 23 24.43 2.49 7.57
C LEU A 23 24.52 4.01 7.82
N GLY A 24 24.15 4.83 6.83
CA GLY A 24 24.18 6.28 6.93
C GLY A 24 23.02 6.88 7.73
N VAL A 25 22.01 6.07 8.09
CA VAL A 25 20.80 6.55 8.78
C VAL A 25 20.82 6.09 10.25
N ASN A 26 20.75 7.03 11.17
CA ASN A 26 20.68 6.74 12.60
C ASN A 26 19.28 7.07 13.16
N LEU A 27 18.44 6.06 13.34
CA LEU A 27 17.06 6.25 13.82
C LEU A 27 16.97 6.90 15.19
N LYS A 28 17.92 6.61 16.10
CA LYS A 28 17.90 7.13 17.47
C LYS A 28 18.08 8.65 17.51
N THR A 29 18.80 9.21 16.55
CA THR A 29 19.06 10.65 16.45
C THR A 29 18.12 11.34 15.46
N LEU A 30 17.80 10.69 14.35
CA LEU A 30 17.00 11.27 13.27
C LEU A 30 15.52 11.41 13.66
N ILE A 31 14.90 10.38 14.24
CA ILE A 31 13.47 10.42 14.57
C ILE A 31 13.15 11.57 15.56
N PRO A 32 13.91 11.77 16.66
CA PRO A 32 13.67 12.91 17.55
C PRO A 32 13.82 14.27 16.86
N LYS A 33 14.76 14.42 15.92
CA LYS A 33 14.93 15.67 15.16
C LYS A 33 13.73 15.93 14.24
N LEU A 34 13.25 14.91 13.53
CA LEU A 34 12.07 15.03 12.66
C LEU A 34 10.78 15.31 13.45
N LYS A 35 10.60 14.65 14.61
CA LYS A 35 9.46 14.92 15.50
C LYS A 35 9.42 16.37 16.00
N LYS A 36 10.58 16.99 16.23
CA LYS A 36 10.65 18.41 16.61
C LYS A 36 10.17 19.35 15.49
N LYS A 37 10.29 18.93 14.22
CA LYS A 37 9.88 19.71 13.05
C LYS A 37 8.40 19.54 12.73
N ALA A 38 7.91 18.30 12.79
CA ALA A 38 6.48 17.99 12.63
C ALA A 38 6.05 16.96 13.69
N PRO A 39 5.49 17.41 14.83
CA PRO A 39 5.14 16.52 15.94
C PRO A 39 3.98 15.57 15.60
N ASN A 40 3.10 15.98 14.69
CA ASN A 40 1.94 15.21 14.24
C ASN A 40 2.24 14.34 12.99
N ALA A 41 3.51 14.21 12.60
CA ALA A 41 3.89 13.46 11.41
C ALA A 41 3.77 11.93 11.61
N GLU A 42 3.35 11.26 10.54
CA GLU A 42 3.35 9.80 10.45
C GLU A 42 4.76 9.29 10.08
N PHE A 43 5.29 8.32 10.81
CA PHE A 43 6.61 7.74 10.56
C PHE A 43 6.47 6.32 9.98
N ILE A 44 6.96 6.14 8.76
CA ILE A 44 7.05 4.84 8.09
C ILE A 44 8.51 4.38 8.16
N ILE A 45 8.77 3.38 8.99
CA ILE A 45 10.11 2.80 9.16
C ILE A 45 10.22 1.55 8.28
N GLY A 46 11.27 1.49 7.47
CA GLY A 46 11.60 0.31 6.67
C GLY A 46 12.47 0.63 5.46
N CYS A 47 12.88 -0.41 4.73
CA CYS A 47 13.72 -0.26 3.55
C CYS A 47 13.10 0.70 2.50
N GLN A 48 13.86 1.72 2.10
CA GLN A 48 13.44 2.71 1.09
C GLN A 48 14.14 2.51 -0.27
N SER A 49 14.81 1.36 -0.46
CA SER A 49 15.57 1.03 -1.68
C SER A 49 16.59 2.09 -2.10
N TYR A 50 17.15 2.82 -1.13
CA TYR A 50 18.12 3.90 -1.34
C TYR A 50 19.52 3.53 -0.83
N CYS A 51 19.86 2.23 -0.90
CA CYS A 51 21.05 1.65 -0.28
C CYS A 51 22.38 2.17 -0.85
N GLY A 52 22.42 2.67 -2.09
CA GLY A 52 23.62 3.28 -2.66
C GLY A 52 24.04 4.53 -1.87
N PRO A 53 23.25 5.61 -1.92
CA PRO A 53 23.56 6.82 -1.15
C PRO A 53 23.40 6.62 0.37
N GLY A 54 22.44 5.81 0.80
CA GLY A 54 22.18 5.49 2.21
C GLY A 54 23.28 4.69 2.91
N ARG A 55 24.36 4.31 2.20
CA ARG A 55 25.55 3.70 2.80
C ARG A 55 26.47 4.74 3.43
N THR A 56 26.58 5.93 2.81
CA THR A 56 27.54 6.98 3.21
C THR A 56 26.85 8.23 3.73
N GLN A 57 25.59 8.44 3.36
CA GLN A 57 24.83 9.66 3.64
C GLN A 57 23.56 9.34 4.43
N THR A 58 23.12 10.30 5.24
CA THR A 58 21.82 10.23 5.93
C THR A 58 20.72 10.76 5.01
N PHE A 59 19.54 10.15 5.08
CA PHE A 59 18.41 10.58 4.25
C PHE A 59 17.08 10.31 4.95
N THR A 60 16.05 11.03 4.50
CA THR A 60 14.65 10.76 4.85
C THR A 60 13.76 11.18 3.68
N LEU A 61 12.59 10.55 3.53
CA LEU A 61 11.58 11.02 2.58
C LEU A 61 10.52 11.81 3.31
N VAL A 62 10.27 13.05 2.87
CA VAL A 62 9.22 13.94 3.38
C VAL A 62 8.11 13.99 2.34
N ASN A 63 6.93 13.45 2.64
CA ASN A 63 5.81 13.36 1.68
C ASN A 63 6.24 12.73 0.35
N SER A 64 7.00 11.63 0.43
CA SER A 64 7.58 10.92 -0.72
C SER A 64 8.67 11.68 -1.52
N ARG A 65 9.15 12.83 -1.02
CA ARG A 65 10.28 13.57 -1.60
C ARG A 65 11.56 13.28 -0.83
N ILE A 66 12.63 12.88 -1.53
CA ILE A 66 13.92 12.54 -0.93
C ILE A 66 14.63 13.80 -0.39
N CYS A 67 15.15 13.72 0.83
CA CYS A 67 16.13 14.64 1.40
C CYS A 67 17.36 13.82 1.75
N ILE A 68 18.54 14.22 1.28
CA ILE A 68 19.80 13.48 1.51
C ILE A 68 20.93 14.47 1.77
N ALA A 69 21.79 14.15 2.73
CA ALA A 69 22.97 14.94 3.06
C ALA A 69 24.04 14.06 3.73
N ASP A 70 25.28 14.55 3.80
CA ASP A 70 26.37 13.84 4.46
C ASP A 70 26.14 13.77 5.99
N THR A 71 25.49 14.79 6.57
CA THR A 71 25.19 14.85 8.00
C THR A 71 23.73 15.18 8.29
N GLU A 72 23.24 14.78 9.46
CA GLU A 72 21.88 15.13 9.90
C GLU A 72 21.69 16.65 10.09
N VAL A 73 22.77 17.40 10.32
CA VAL A 73 22.72 18.86 10.47
C VAL A 73 22.39 19.51 9.13
N GLU A 74 23.02 19.05 8.05
CA GLU A 74 22.76 19.49 6.68
C GLU A 74 21.44 18.93 6.12
N LEU A 75 20.98 17.79 6.64
CA LEU A 75 19.70 17.21 6.27
C LEU A 75 18.51 18.06 6.74
N MET A 76 18.59 18.68 7.93
CA MET A 76 17.46 19.43 8.50
C MET A 76 16.99 20.61 7.64
N PRO A 77 17.88 21.46 7.07
CA PRO A 77 17.47 22.51 6.14
C PRO A 77 16.71 21.99 4.91
N LEU A 78 17.11 20.84 4.36
CA LEU A 78 16.42 20.21 3.23
C LEU A 78 15.03 19.73 3.63
N VAL A 79 14.91 19.13 4.82
CA VAL A 79 13.62 18.74 5.39
C VAL A 79 12.73 19.97 5.58
N ASP A 80 13.27 21.06 6.13
CA ASP A 80 12.54 22.31 6.33
C ASP A 80 12.06 22.92 5.02
N GLU A 81 12.90 22.88 3.98
CA GLU A 81 12.52 23.28 2.63
C GLU A 81 11.38 22.42 2.10
N LYS A 82 11.44 21.09 2.24
CA LYS A 82 10.36 20.19 1.80
C LYS A 82 9.10 20.25 2.67
N LEU A 83 9.19 20.74 3.90
CA LEU A 83 8.01 21.02 4.71
C LEU A 83 7.33 22.34 4.30
N ARG A 84 8.12 23.35 3.89
CA ARG A 84 7.60 24.65 3.40
C ARG A 84 7.09 24.60 1.97
N ASP A 85 7.75 23.82 1.12
CA ASP A 85 7.30 23.57 -0.25
C ASP A 85 6.01 22.77 -0.20
N ARG A 86 4.89 23.49 -0.08
CA ARG A 86 3.63 23.02 -0.60
C ARG A 86 3.86 22.76 -2.08
N MET A 87 3.49 21.59 -2.54
CA MET A 87 3.54 21.33 -3.97
C MET A 87 2.76 22.46 -4.66
N SER A 88 3.32 23.04 -5.72
CA SER A 88 2.58 24.05 -6.47
C SER A 88 1.24 23.44 -6.89
N ALA A 89 0.18 24.25 -6.98
CA ALA A 89 -1.12 23.73 -7.42
C ALA A 89 -1.01 22.98 -8.76
N GLU A 90 -0.11 23.44 -9.64
CA GLU A 90 0.25 22.78 -10.90
C GLU A 90 0.92 21.42 -10.71
N ASP A 91 1.88 21.29 -9.79
CA ASP A 91 2.55 20.02 -9.50
C ASP A 91 1.63 19.03 -8.78
N GLU A 92 0.76 19.51 -7.88
CA GLU A 92 -0.28 18.69 -7.25
C GLU A 92 -1.25 18.16 -8.29
N GLU A 93 -1.68 19.00 -9.23
CA GLU A 93 -2.55 18.58 -10.32
C GLU A 93 -1.85 17.59 -11.26
N LYS A 94 -0.57 17.84 -11.60
CA LYS A 94 0.24 16.93 -12.43
C LYS A 94 0.45 15.58 -11.73
N TYR A 95 0.70 15.57 -10.43
CA TYR A 95 0.82 14.36 -9.63
C TYR A 95 -0.52 13.62 -9.55
N ARG A 96 -1.62 14.34 -9.30
CA ARG A 96 -2.99 13.79 -9.27
C ARG A 96 -3.34 13.15 -10.60
N LYS A 97 -3.12 13.84 -11.72
CA LYS A 97 -3.30 13.30 -13.09
C LYS A 97 -2.45 12.05 -13.33
N ARG A 98 -1.20 12.02 -12.84
CA ARG A 98 -0.35 10.82 -12.94
C ARG A 98 -0.88 9.66 -12.11
N LEU A 99 -1.34 9.92 -10.90
CA LEU A 99 -1.90 8.92 -10.00
C LEU A 99 -3.23 8.38 -10.54
N GLU A 100 -4.11 9.25 -11.02
CA GLU A 100 -5.38 8.91 -11.65
C GLU A 100 -5.17 8.03 -12.88
N ARG A 101 -4.29 8.41 -13.80
CA ARG A 101 -3.90 7.56 -14.95
C ARG A 101 -3.37 6.19 -14.52
N ARG A 102 -2.64 6.12 -13.41
CA ARG A 102 -2.12 4.85 -12.87
C ARG A 102 -3.26 4.02 -12.28
N LEU A 103 -4.16 4.65 -11.53
CA LEU A 103 -5.33 4.02 -10.92
C LEU A 103 -6.33 3.50 -11.96
N GLU A 104 -6.58 4.25 -13.04
CA GLU A 104 -7.42 3.84 -14.18
C GLU A 104 -6.89 2.58 -14.88
N ARG A 105 -5.57 2.46 -14.98
CA ARG A 105 -4.90 1.29 -15.59
C ARG A 105 -4.80 0.10 -14.64
N THR A 106 -4.84 0.34 -13.33
CA THR A 106 -4.65 -0.73 -12.35
C THR A 106 -6.00 -1.38 -12.05
N PHE A 107 -6.11 -2.64 -12.44
CA PHE A 107 -7.27 -3.48 -12.15
C PHE A 107 -6.82 -4.62 -11.23
N TYR A 108 -7.41 -4.68 -10.03
CA TYR A 108 -7.25 -5.78 -9.09
C TYR A 108 -8.47 -6.69 -9.20
N PHE A 109 -8.25 -7.92 -9.64
CA PHE A 109 -9.24 -8.99 -9.56
C PHE A 109 -8.58 -10.27 -9.04
N ILE A 110 -8.65 -10.39 -7.73
CA ILE A 110 -8.04 -11.45 -6.92
C ILE A 110 -9.20 -12.25 -6.33
N VAL A 111 -9.13 -13.56 -6.48
CA VAL A 111 -10.05 -14.51 -5.86
C VAL A 111 -9.28 -15.35 -4.86
N PRO A 112 -9.95 -15.94 -3.85
CA PRO A 112 -9.30 -16.90 -2.95
C PRO A 112 -8.63 -18.04 -3.73
N GLU A 113 -7.52 -18.52 -3.18
CA GLU A 113 -6.74 -19.60 -3.80
C GLU A 113 -7.51 -20.92 -3.83
N ASN A 114 -7.02 -21.84 -4.66
CA ASN A 114 -7.50 -23.22 -4.68
C ASN A 114 -7.33 -23.85 -3.30
N THR A 115 -8.26 -24.71 -2.91
CA THR A 115 -8.27 -25.27 -1.54
C THR A 115 -8.69 -26.72 -1.58
N SER A 116 -8.16 -27.53 -0.66
CA SER A 116 -8.65 -28.88 -0.42
C SER A 116 -9.38 -28.93 0.91
N ILE A 117 -10.54 -29.58 0.94
CA ILE A 117 -11.39 -29.75 2.11
C ILE A 117 -11.73 -31.23 2.29
N LYS A 118 -12.09 -31.62 3.51
CA LYS A 118 -12.55 -32.98 3.80
C LYS A 118 -14.04 -33.13 3.51
N ILE A 119 -14.48 -34.38 3.37
CA ILE A 119 -15.92 -34.69 3.28
C ILE A 119 -16.65 -34.10 4.50
N GLY A 120 -17.72 -33.36 4.25
CA GLY A 120 -18.55 -32.71 5.27
C GLY A 120 -17.99 -31.40 5.81
N GLU A 121 -16.81 -30.96 5.40
CA GLU A 121 -16.27 -29.64 5.76
C GLU A 121 -17.00 -28.53 4.99
N GLU A 122 -17.35 -27.45 5.68
CA GLU A 122 -17.99 -26.28 5.08
C GLU A 122 -16.95 -25.33 4.50
N ILE A 123 -17.26 -24.72 3.36
CA ILE A 123 -16.39 -23.74 2.70
C ILE A 123 -17.19 -22.52 2.27
N ASP A 124 -16.65 -21.34 2.54
CA ASP A 124 -17.23 -20.07 2.09
C ASP A 124 -16.86 -19.83 0.62
N ILE A 125 -17.90 -19.73 -0.22
CA ILE A 125 -17.84 -19.45 -1.67
C ILE A 125 -18.40 -18.04 -1.95
N SER A 126 -18.74 -17.29 -0.92
CA SER A 126 -19.25 -15.92 -1.08
C SER A 126 -18.16 -14.96 -1.57
N SER A 127 -18.51 -13.68 -1.67
CA SER A 127 -17.58 -12.61 -2.01
C SER A 127 -16.48 -12.36 -0.96
N ASN A 128 -16.54 -13.04 0.20
CA ASN A 128 -15.50 -12.96 1.21
C ASN A 128 -14.12 -13.37 0.65
N GLY A 129 -13.13 -12.51 0.87
CA GLY A 129 -11.77 -12.72 0.36
C GLY A 129 -11.58 -12.40 -1.12
N VAL A 130 -12.64 -12.06 -1.86
CA VAL A 130 -12.53 -11.55 -3.23
C VAL A 130 -12.18 -10.06 -3.21
N ILE A 131 -11.24 -9.65 -4.07
CA ILE A 131 -10.90 -8.24 -4.28
C ILE A 131 -11.15 -7.93 -5.75
N ALA A 132 -12.14 -7.06 -6.02
CA ALA A 132 -12.42 -6.54 -7.35
C ALA A 132 -12.45 -5.00 -7.32
N ARG A 133 -11.37 -4.37 -7.78
CA ARG A 133 -11.19 -2.90 -7.73
C ARG A 133 -10.56 -2.35 -9.00
N LYS A 134 -11.07 -1.21 -9.47
CA LYS A 134 -10.48 -0.41 -10.55
C LYS A 134 -10.69 1.07 -10.27
N ALA A 135 -9.66 1.90 -10.49
CA ALA A 135 -9.72 3.34 -10.27
C ALA A 135 -10.21 3.76 -8.86
N GLY A 136 -9.98 2.93 -7.83
CA GLY A 136 -10.48 3.17 -6.47
C GLY A 136 -11.96 2.80 -6.23
N LYS A 137 -12.72 2.43 -7.27
CA LYS A 137 -14.08 1.89 -7.15
C LYS A 137 -14.03 0.39 -6.86
N SER A 138 -14.85 -0.08 -5.92
CA SER A 138 -15.12 -1.51 -5.69
C SER A 138 -16.18 -2.00 -6.68
N TYR A 139 -16.01 -3.21 -7.19
CA TYR A 139 -16.96 -3.86 -8.09
C TYR A 139 -17.55 -5.14 -7.46
N LEU A 140 -17.34 -5.38 -6.16
CA LEU A 140 -17.85 -6.59 -5.49
C LEU A 140 -19.37 -6.74 -5.58
N ASP A 141 -20.12 -5.65 -5.68
CA ASP A 141 -21.59 -5.68 -5.84
C ASP A 141 -22.02 -6.17 -7.24
N GLU A 142 -21.11 -6.11 -8.22
CA GLU A 142 -21.30 -6.56 -9.61
C GLU A 142 -20.70 -7.96 -9.85
N LEU A 143 -20.17 -8.60 -8.80
CA LEU A 143 -19.54 -9.92 -8.86
C LEU A 143 -20.58 -11.02 -9.08
N ILE A 144 -20.39 -11.81 -10.13
CA ILE A 144 -21.18 -13.00 -10.43
C ILE A 144 -20.33 -14.22 -10.07
N ILE A 145 -20.87 -15.10 -9.23
CA ILE A 145 -20.22 -16.35 -8.82
C ILE A 145 -21.03 -17.51 -9.38
N GLU A 146 -20.38 -18.36 -10.17
CA GLU A 146 -20.98 -19.54 -10.79
C GLU A 146 -20.27 -20.80 -10.31
N GLY A 147 -21.03 -21.88 -10.13
CA GLY A 147 -20.52 -23.16 -9.66
C GLY A 147 -21.07 -23.53 -8.29
N GLN A 148 -20.96 -24.82 -7.96
CA GLN A 148 -21.39 -25.38 -6.70
C GLN A 148 -20.37 -26.43 -6.26
N VAL A 149 -20.08 -26.48 -4.96
CA VAL A 149 -19.24 -27.52 -4.37
C VAL A 149 -20.15 -28.53 -3.71
N ASN A 150 -20.00 -29.80 -4.07
CA ASN A 150 -20.59 -30.88 -3.30
C ASN A 150 -19.55 -31.42 -2.31
N ASN A 151 -19.69 -31.08 -1.03
CA ASN A 151 -18.78 -31.53 0.02
C ASN A 151 -19.06 -32.96 0.52
N THR A 152 -20.03 -33.69 -0.05
CA THR A 152 -20.32 -35.07 0.34
C THR A 152 -19.63 -36.11 -0.55
N THR A 153 -19.13 -35.69 -1.72
CA THR A 153 -18.51 -36.59 -2.70
C THR A 153 -17.09 -36.13 -3.00
N PRO A 154 -16.07 -37.00 -2.86
CA PRO A 154 -14.72 -36.70 -3.31
C PRO A 154 -14.69 -36.30 -4.78
N GLY A 155 -13.94 -35.25 -5.09
CA GLY A 155 -13.92 -34.69 -6.43
C GLY A 155 -13.32 -33.29 -6.47
N THR A 156 -13.24 -32.73 -7.66
CA THR A 156 -12.81 -31.35 -7.90
C THR A 156 -14.00 -30.54 -8.40
N TYR A 157 -14.20 -29.37 -7.81
CA TYR A 157 -15.31 -28.48 -8.08
C TYR A 157 -14.76 -27.10 -8.43
N ASP A 158 -15.06 -26.63 -9.63
CA ASP A 158 -14.62 -25.31 -10.09
C ASP A 158 -15.70 -24.26 -9.79
N ILE A 159 -15.26 -23.18 -9.15
CA ILE A 159 -16.05 -21.98 -8.93
C ILE A 159 -15.49 -20.87 -9.82
N ILE A 160 -16.35 -20.28 -10.64
CA ILE A 160 -16.01 -19.24 -11.60
C ILE A 160 -16.54 -17.90 -11.07
N TYR A 161 -15.61 -16.99 -10.81
CA TYR A 161 -15.89 -15.60 -10.44
C TYR A 161 -15.81 -14.76 -11.71
N LYS A 162 -16.87 -14.00 -12.01
CA LYS A 162 -16.98 -13.15 -13.19
C LYS A 162 -17.34 -11.73 -12.79
N ILE A 163 -16.80 -10.78 -13.54
CA ILE A 163 -17.12 -9.37 -13.36
C ILE A 163 -17.01 -8.65 -14.69
N ASN A 164 -17.88 -7.68 -14.94
CA ASN A 164 -17.83 -6.85 -16.13
C ASN A 164 -17.40 -5.44 -15.74
N ILE A 165 -16.29 -4.96 -16.31
CA ILE A 165 -15.80 -3.61 -16.08
C ILE A 165 -15.53 -2.93 -17.41
N ASP A 166 -16.13 -1.77 -17.62
CA ASP A 166 -16.03 -0.98 -18.86
C ASP A 166 -16.36 -1.80 -20.12
N GLY A 167 -17.38 -2.66 -20.02
CA GLY A 167 -17.82 -3.53 -21.12
C GLY A 167 -16.92 -4.74 -21.39
N LYS A 168 -15.90 -4.98 -20.54
CA LYS A 168 -15.02 -6.14 -20.63
C LYS A 168 -15.29 -7.11 -19.50
N GLU A 169 -15.53 -8.36 -19.86
CA GLU A 169 -15.69 -9.44 -18.91
C GLU A 169 -14.32 -9.96 -18.44
N HIS A 170 -14.17 -10.11 -17.13
CA HIS A 170 -13.01 -10.70 -16.48
C HIS A 170 -13.46 -11.93 -15.70
N LYS A 171 -12.70 -13.03 -15.83
CA LYS A 171 -13.01 -14.32 -15.17
C LYS A 171 -11.81 -14.84 -14.39
N ARG A 172 -12.09 -15.46 -13.25
CA ARG A 172 -11.13 -16.23 -12.45
C ARG A 172 -11.80 -17.50 -11.97
N THR A 173 -11.04 -18.59 -11.97
CA THR A 173 -11.51 -19.90 -11.49
C THR A 173 -10.80 -20.23 -10.20
N ARG A 174 -11.55 -20.70 -9.19
CA ARG A 174 -11.07 -21.30 -7.96
C ARG A 174 -11.48 -22.76 -7.95
N THR A 175 -10.53 -23.66 -7.82
CA THR A 175 -10.76 -25.11 -7.73
C THR A 175 -10.79 -25.54 -6.28
N ILE A 176 -11.84 -26.26 -5.89
CA ILE A 176 -12.02 -26.84 -4.56
C ILE A 176 -11.96 -28.36 -4.68
N THR A 177 -11.03 -28.98 -3.98
CA THR A 177 -10.84 -30.43 -3.98
C THR A 177 -11.43 -31.02 -2.71
N VAL A 178 -12.41 -31.91 -2.83
CA VAL A 178 -12.95 -32.67 -1.71
C VAL A 178 -12.23 -34.02 -1.65
N THR A 179 -11.58 -34.32 -0.52
CA THR A 179 -10.83 -35.56 -0.31
C THR A 179 -11.46 -36.42 0.78
N ASP A 180 -11.42 -37.73 0.58
CA ASP A 180 -11.73 -38.70 1.63
C ASP A 180 -10.46 -38.99 2.44
N GLU A 181 -10.57 -39.07 3.77
CA GLU A 181 -9.44 -39.46 4.64
C GLU A 181 -9.17 -40.98 4.59
N ASN A 182 -10.08 -41.77 4.02
CA ASN A 182 -9.98 -43.24 3.98
C ASN A 182 -9.35 -43.81 2.70
N SER A 183 -8.52 -43.04 1.97
CA SER A 183 -7.72 -43.56 0.83
C SER A 183 -6.25 -43.74 1.18
#